data_AF-A0A379SN72-F1
#
_entry.id   AF-A0A379SN72-F1
#
_cell.length_a   1.000
_cell.length_b   1.000
_cell.length_c   1.000
_cell.angle_alpha   90.00
_cell.angle_beta   90.00
_cell.angle_gamma   90.00
#
_symmetry.space_group_name_H-M   'P 1'
#
loop_
_entity.id
_entity.type
_entity.pdbx_description
1 polymer ?
#
loop_
_entity_poly.entity_id
_entity_poly.type
_entity_poly.pdbx_seq_one_letter_code
_entity_poly.pdbx_strand_id
1 'polypeptide(L)'
;MPARSNGRAGHGLTSALPFVTDGVVIRMAKEPSSQHWRPGQGDWLAAWKYPPVAQVAQVSAIQFSVGKSGKISVIASLVPVMLDDKRVKAGQYWFCQTLGSVDIAPGDQILVSLAGQGIPPA
;
A
#
# COMPACT_ATOMS: atom_id res chain seq x y z
N MET A 1 -39.57 34.99 -24.59
CA MET A 1 -38.13 34.66 -24.45
C MET A 1 -37.87 34.14 -23.04
N PRO A 2 -37.68 32.82 -22.84
CA PRO A 2 -36.90 32.34 -21.71
C PRO A 2 -35.67 31.56 -22.19
N ALA A 3 -34.49 31.98 -21.77
CA ALA A 3 -33.25 31.25 -21.98
C ALA A 3 -33.22 30.03 -21.04
N ARG A 4 -33.39 28.83 -21.61
CA ARG A 4 -32.81 27.60 -21.05
C ARG A 4 -31.38 27.49 -21.57
N SER A 5 -30.41 27.34 -20.69
CA SER A 5 -29.15 26.69 -21.02
C SER A 5 -28.75 25.76 -19.88
N ASN A 6 -29.20 24.50 -20.01
CA ASN A 6 -28.52 23.36 -19.42
C ASN A 6 -27.20 23.15 -20.17
N GLY A 7 -26.11 22.95 -19.42
CA GLY A 7 -24.83 22.49 -19.92
C GLY A 7 -23.78 22.69 -18.83
N ARG A 8 -23.04 21.69 -18.34
CA ARG A 8 -22.65 20.42 -18.95
C ARG A 8 -22.29 19.50 -17.79
N ALA A 9 -22.93 18.33 -17.68
CA ALA A 9 -22.37 17.25 -16.88
C ALA A 9 -21.01 16.91 -17.49
N GLY A 10 -19.94 17.17 -16.74
CA GLY A 10 -18.56 16.98 -17.17
C GLY A 10 -18.30 15.52 -17.51
N HIS A 11 -17.98 15.30 -18.77
CA HIS A 11 -17.44 14.08 -19.36
C HIS A 11 -16.15 13.63 -18.63
N GLY A 12 -16.04 12.33 -18.35
CA GLY A 12 -14.74 11.64 -18.28
C GLY A 12 -14.07 11.51 -16.91
N LEU A 13 -14.61 10.67 -16.01
CA LEU A 13 -13.87 10.15 -14.85
C LEU A 13 -13.69 8.62 -14.87
N THR A 14 -14.18 7.94 -15.91
CA THR A 14 -14.19 6.46 -16.01
C THR A 14 -13.18 5.88 -17.01
N SER A 15 -12.42 6.72 -17.71
CA SER A 15 -11.36 6.24 -18.60
C SER A 15 -10.16 5.78 -17.77
N ALA A 16 -9.59 4.64 -18.12
CA ALA A 16 -8.33 4.19 -17.55
C ALA A 16 -7.26 5.28 -17.74
N LEU A 17 -6.54 5.59 -16.66
CA LEU A 17 -5.44 6.55 -16.69
C LEU A 17 -4.23 5.91 -17.40
N PRO A 18 -3.44 6.67 -18.18
CA PRO A 18 -2.28 6.15 -18.89
C PRO A 18 -1.05 5.90 -17.99
N PHE A 19 -1.27 5.75 -16.68
CA PHE A 19 -0.23 5.50 -15.68
C PHE A 19 -0.84 4.83 -14.43
N VAL A 20 0.02 4.20 -13.63
CA VAL A 20 -0.38 3.54 -12.38
C VAL A 20 -0.67 4.60 -11.30
N THR A 21 -1.76 4.42 -10.56
CA THR A 21 -2.14 5.25 -9.40
C THR A 21 -2.31 4.40 -8.15
N ASP A 22 -1.87 4.91 -7.00
CA ASP A 22 -2.01 4.24 -5.70
C ASP A 22 -3.13 4.83 -4.82
N GLY A 23 -3.89 5.78 -5.37
CA GLY A 23 -4.98 6.46 -4.69
C GLY A 23 -5.33 7.79 -5.34
N VAL A 24 -6.03 8.62 -4.59
CA VAL A 24 -6.43 9.98 -4.97
C VAL A 24 -6.05 10.98 -3.89
N VAL A 25 -5.80 12.23 -4.28
CA VAL A 25 -5.64 13.34 -3.34
C VAL A 25 -6.90 14.18 -3.38
N ILE A 26 -7.59 14.29 -2.25
CA ILE A 26 -8.75 15.15 -2.07
C ILE A 26 -8.25 16.49 -1.54
N ARG A 27 -8.66 17.60 -2.15
CA ARG A 27 -8.31 18.96 -1.73
C ARG A 27 -9.57 19.79 -1.56
N MET A 28 -9.62 20.60 -0.50
CA MET A 28 -10.66 21.62 -0.36
C MET A 28 -10.49 22.68 -1.45
N ALA A 29 -11.60 23.23 -1.95
CA ALA A 29 -11.56 24.29 -2.96
C ALA A 29 -10.88 25.58 -2.46
N LYS A 30 -10.93 25.84 -1.15
CA LYS A 30 -10.25 26.96 -0.50
C LYS A 30 -8.95 26.48 0.14
N GLU A 31 -7.86 26.65 -0.58
CA GLU A 31 -6.49 26.31 -0.17
C GLU A 31 -5.80 27.52 0.49
N PRO A 32 -5.04 27.32 1.59
CA PRO A 32 -4.23 28.39 2.17
C PRO A 32 -3.08 28.76 1.24
N SER A 33 -2.65 30.02 1.28
CA SER A 33 -1.47 30.47 0.53
C SER A 33 -0.26 29.58 0.82
N SER A 34 0.48 29.22 -0.24
CA SER A 34 1.61 28.26 -0.20
C SER A 34 2.67 28.57 0.86
N GLN A 35 2.81 29.83 1.24
CA GLN A 35 3.71 30.30 2.30
C GLN A 35 3.35 29.72 3.69
N HIS A 36 2.10 29.28 3.88
CA HIS A 36 1.59 28.72 5.12
C HIS A 36 1.60 27.19 5.15
N TRP A 37 2.05 26.53 4.07
CA TRP A 37 2.10 25.08 4.02
C TRP A 37 3.20 24.57 4.95
N ARG A 38 2.83 23.66 5.85
CA ARG A 38 3.77 22.99 6.76
C ARG A 38 3.51 21.49 6.75
N PRO A 39 4.55 20.64 6.78
CA PRO A 39 4.38 19.20 6.97
C PRO A 39 3.51 18.91 8.20
N GLY A 40 2.53 18.02 8.05
CA GLY A 40 1.59 17.67 9.12
C GLY A 40 0.48 18.68 9.42
N GLN A 41 0.43 19.84 8.75
CA GLN A 41 -0.63 20.86 8.89
C GLN A 41 -1.43 20.97 7.59
N GLY A 42 -2.10 19.88 7.24
CA GLY A 42 -2.72 19.66 5.93
C GLY A 42 -4.21 19.40 6.00
N ASP A 43 -4.96 19.97 6.94
CA ASP A 43 -6.40 19.66 7.16
C ASP A 43 -7.29 19.96 5.93
N TRP A 44 -6.74 20.65 4.94
CA TRP A 44 -7.36 20.98 3.65
C TRP A 44 -7.02 20.01 2.51
N LEU A 45 -6.19 18.99 2.77
CA LEU A 45 -5.85 17.93 1.82
C LEU A 45 -5.79 16.55 2.51
N ALA A 46 -6.25 15.52 1.81
CA ALA A 46 -6.14 14.14 2.28
C ALA A 46 -5.68 13.24 1.14
N ALA A 47 -4.71 12.37 1.41
CA ALA A 47 -4.36 11.27 0.51
C ALA A 47 -5.25 10.07 0.84
N TRP A 48 -6.14 9.71 -0.08
CA TRP A 48 -6.95 8.51 0.03
C TRP A 48 -6.32 7.41 -0.84
N LYS A 49 -5.60 6.50 -0.19
CA LYS A 49 -4.92 5.37 -0.86
C LYS A 49 -5.90 4.23 -1.14
N TYR A 50 -5.73 3.58 -2.29
CA TYR A 50 -6.44 2.33 -2.56
C TYR A 50 -5.97 1.22 -1.63
N PRO A 51 -6.83 0.24 -1.29
CA PRO A 51 -6.37 -0.92 -0.53
C PRO A 51 -5.26 -1.62 -1.33
N PRO A 52 -4.15 -1.98 -0.68
CA PRO A 52 -3.06 -2.66 -1.38
C PRO A 52 -3.56 -4.00 -1.92
N VAL A 53 -3.12 -4.35 -3.12
CA VAL A 53 -3.34 -5.69 -3.65
C VAL A 53 -2.67 -6.68 -2.72
N ALA A 54 -3.44 -7.70 -2.30
CA ALA A 54 -2.98 -8.74 -1.41
C ALA A 54 -3.40 -10.12 -1.93
N GLN A 55 -2.55 -11.12 -1.70
CA GLN A 55 -2.83 -12.50 -2.08
C GLN A 55 -2.37 -13.46 -1.00
N VAL A 56 -3.11 -14.56 -0.84
CA VAL A 56 -2.73 -15.66 0.03
C VAL A 56 -1.59 -16.45 -0.61
N ALA A 57 -0.51 -16.64 0.14
CA ALA A 57 0.63 -17.45 -0.24
C ALA A 57 0.92 -18.50 0.85
N GLN A 58 1.35 -19.68 0.41
CA GLN A 58 1.78 -20.74 1.33
C GLN A 58 3.25 -20.56 1.72
N VAL A 59 3.55 -20.73 3.01
CA VAL A 59 4.90 -20.75 3.54
C VAL A 59 5.56 -22.08 3.18
N SER A 60 6.67 -22.03 2.43
CA SER A 60 7.43 -23.21 2.03
C SER A 60 8.55 -23.55 3.01
N ALA A 61 9.15 -22.55 3.65
CA ALA A 61 10.23 -22.73 4.62
C ALA A 61 10.39 -21.50 5.53
N ILE A 62 11.03 -21.69 6.68
CA ILE A 62 11.35 -20.63 7.62
C ILE A 62 12.84 -20.71 7.96
N GLN A 63 13.51 -19.56 7.94
CA GLN A 63 14.91 -19.42 8.29
C GLN A 63 15.07 -18.40 9.43
N PHE A 64 15.92 -18.74 10.39
CA PHE A 64 16.25 -17.88 11.52
C PHE A 64 17.67 -17.33 11.34
N SER A 65 17.83 -16.02 11.55
CA SER A 65 19.13 -15.35 11.50
C SER A 65 19.36 -14.55 12.77
N VAL A 66 20.55 -14.64 13.35
CA VAL A 66 20.93 -13.90 14.56
C VAL A 66 21.85 -12.75 14.17
N GLY A 67 21.41 -11.51 14.43
CA GLY A 67 22.20 -10.32 14.18
C GLY A 67 23.30 -10.12 15.23
N LYS A 68 24.24 -9.20 14.95
CA LYS A 68 25.35 -8.86 15.85
C LYS A 68 24.91 -8.41 17.26
N SER A 69 23.69 -7.90 17.40
CA SER A 69 23.08 -7.47 18.66
C SER A 69 22.31 -8.58 19.40
N GLY A 70 22.38 -9.84 18.92
CA GLY A 70 21.60 -10.95 19.46
C GLY A 70 20.13 -10.96 19.05
N LYS A 71 19.68 -9.98 18.26
CA LYS A 71 18.31 -9.96 17.71
C LYS A 71 18.12 -11.10 16.71
N ILE A 72 17.11 -11.92 16.96
CA ILE A 72 16.70 -13.00 16.05
C ILE A 72 15.73 -12.41 15.01
N SER A 73 16.03 -12.61 13.74
CA SER A 73 15.17 -12.31 12.60
C SER A 73 14.61 -13.61 12.02
N VAL A 74 13.33 -13.62 11.70
CA VAL A 74 12.67 -14.73 10.99
C VAL A 74 12.46 -14.32 9.54
N ILE A 75 12.84 -15.19 8.61
CA ILE A 75 12.67 -15.04 7.17
C ILE A 75 11.75 -16.16 6.71
N ALA A 76 10.62 -15.81 6.09
CA ALA A 76 9.71 -16.78 5.50
C ALA A 76 9.94 -16.88 3.99
N SER A 77 10.07 -18.11 3.49
CA SER A 77 10.09 -18.44 2.08
C SER A 77 8.69 -18.84 1.65
N LEU A 78 8.22 -18.33 0.49
CA LEU A 78 6.85 -18.50 0.03
C LEU A 78 6.78 -19.22 -1.31
N VAL A 79 5.73 -20.02 -1.51
CA VAL A 79 5.36 -20.50 -2.85
C VAL A 79 5.04 -19.29 -3.73
N PRO A 80 5.62 -19.16 -4.94
CA PRO A 80 5.44 -17.96 -5.77
C PRO A 80 3.98 -17.67 -6.12
N VAL A 81 3.57 -16.42 -5.92
CA VAL A 81 2.22 -15.91 -6.25
C VAL A 81 2.33 -14.66 -7.12
N MET A 82 1.29 -14.34 -7.88
CA MET A 82 1.21 -13.12 -8.68
C MET A 82 0.53 -12.02 -7.86
N LEU A 83 1.23 -10.95 -7.51
CA LEU A 83 0.60 -9.76 -6.95
C LEU A 83 0.58 -8.66 -8.00
N ASP A 84 -0.61 -8.39 -8.52
CA ASP A 84 -0.80 -7.47 -9.65
C ASP A 84 0.04 -7.94 -10.86
N ASP A 85 0.73 -7.03 -11.54
CA ASP A 85 1.66 -7.36 -12.63
C ASP A 85 3.02 -7.94 -12.13
N LYS A 86 3.20 -8.13 -10.82
CA LYS A 86 4.47 -8.57 -10.23
C LYS A 86 4.39 -10.01 -9.76
N ARG A 87 5.25 -10.87 -10.31
CA ARG A 87 5.48 -12.19 -9.75
C ARG A 87 6.30 -12.07 -8.48
N VAL A 88 5.66 -12.27 -7.34
CA VAL A 88 6.35 -12.41 -6.06
C VAL A 88 6.98 -13.80 -6.04
N LYS A 89 8.29 -13.82 -6.29
CA LYS A 89 9.11 -15.02 -6.15
C LYS A 89 9.48 -15.21 -4.68
N ALA A 90 9.85 -16.44 -4.34
CA ALA A 90 10.49 -16.84 -3.09
C ALA A 90 11.81 -16.08 -2.89
N GLY A 91 11.75 -14.79 -2.57
CA GLY A 91 12.89 -13.91 -2.41
C GLY A 91 12.72 -13.11 -1.13
N GLN A 92 13.45 -13.55 -0.10
CA GLN A 92 13.70 -12.89 1.19
C GLN A 92 12.69 -11.81 1.56
N TYR A 93 11.57 -12.20 2.17
CA TYR A 93 10.70 -11.26 2.85
C TYR A 93 11.32 -10.87 4.19
N TRP A 94 11.43 -9.56 4.40
CA TRP A 94 11.98 -8.97 5.60
C TRP A 94 10.87 -8.69 6.61
N PHE A 95 11.20 -9.02 7.86
CA PHE A 95 10.61 -8.51 9.10
C PHE A 95 9.44 -9.30 9.68
N CYS A 96 9.79 -10.39 10.37
CA CYS A 96 9.08 -10.72 11.60
C CYS A 96 9.64 -9.84 12.72
N GLN A 97 8.77 -9.15 13.44
CA GLN A 97 9.09 -8.48 14.71
C GLN A 97 9.83 -9.45 15.66
N THR A 98 10.50 -8.89 16.67
CA THR A 98 11.06 -9.63 17.80
C THR A 98 10.14 -10.79 18.18
N LEU A 99 10.66 -12.02 18.17
CA LEU A 99 9.92 -13.25 18.50
C LEU A 99 9.12 -13.04 19.80
N GLY A 100 7.82 -12.83 19.64
CA GLY A 100 6.90 -12.56 20.74
C GLY A 100 5.43 -12.75 20.37
N SER A 101 5.06 -12.68 19.08
CA SER A 101 3.64 -12.64 18.69
C SER A 101 3.27 -13.33 17.37
N VAL A 102 4.20 -13.96 16.66
CA VAL A 102 3.93 -14.55 15.33
C VAL A 102 4.21 -16.05 15.36
N ASP A 103 3.14 -16.84 15.37
CA ASP A 103 3.15 -18.30 15.24
C ASP A 103 2.94 -18.65 13.76
N ILE A 104 4.03 -18.93 13.04
CA ILE A 104 4.02 -19.31 11.61
C ILE A 104 4.93 -20.51 11.44
N ALA A 105 4.47 -21.52 10.68
CA ALA A 105 5.17 -22.73 10.32
C ALA A 105 5.15 -22.99 8.80
N PRO A 106 6.09 -23.79 8.26
CA PRO A 106 5.97 -24.29 6.89
C PRO A 106 4.65 -25.05 6.69
N GLY A 107 3.94 -24.74 5.62
CA GLY A 107 2.58 -25.24 5.36
C GLY A 107 1.49 -24.21 5.59
N ASP A 108 1.75 -23.20 6.43
CA ASP A 108 0.76 -22.16 6.73
C ASP A 108 0.46 -21.28 5.53
N GLN A 109 -0.73 -20.70 5.53
CA GLN A 109 -1.16 -19.71 4.56
C GLN A 109 -1.11 -18.32 5.19
N ILE A 110 -0.43 -17.39 4.52
CA ILE A 110 -0.32 -16.00 4.97
C ILE A 110 -0.82 -15.05 3.89
N LEU A 111 -1.41 -13.94 4.31
CA LEU A 111 -1.77 -12.85 3.40
C LEU A 111 -0.52 -11.99 3.13
N VAL A 112 -0.17 -11.84 1.87
CA VAL A 112 1.00 -11.06 1.42
C VAL A 112 0.53 -9.86 0.64
N SER A 113 1.16 -8.72 0.86
CA SER A 113 0.98 -7.50 0.06
C SER A 113 2.34 -6.85 -0.22
N LEU A 114 2.41 -5.96 -1.20
CA LEU A 114 3.63 -5.24 -1.53
C LEU A 114 3.81 -4.03 -0.58
N ALA A 115 4.81 -4.11 0.31
CA ALA A 115 5.23 -2.97 1.11
C ALA A 115 5.86 -1.89 0.22
N GLY A 116 5.43 -0.63 0.35
CA GLY A 116 5.97 0.50 -0.42
C GLY A 116 4.96 1.38 -1.15
N GLN A 117 3.65 1.15 -1.02
CA GLN A 117 2.60 2.04 -1.57
C GLN A 117 2.37 3.31 -0.71
N GLY A 118 3.37 3.73 0.07
CA GLY A 118 3.29 4.96 0.87
C GLY A 118 2.17 4.99 1.91
N ILE A 119 1.86 3.84 2.53
CA ILE A 119 0.97 3.80 3.70
C ILE A 119 1.83 4.15 4.93
N PRO A 120 1.65 5.32 5.57
CA PRO A 120 2.32 5.59 6.83
C PRO A 120 1.81 4.61 7.89
N PRO A 121 2.67 4.13 8.81
CA PRO A 121 2.18 3.37 9.96
C PRO A 121 1.16 4.23 10.72
N ALA A 122 0.02 3.63 11.04
CA ALA A 122 -0.99 4.22 11.92
C ALA A 122 -0.45 4.42 13.35
#